data_AF-A0A7C9E5A5-F1
#
_entry.id   AF-A0A7C9E5A5-F1
#
_cell.length_a   1.000
_cell.length_b   1.000
_cell.length_c   1.000
_cell.angle_alpha   90.00
_cell.angle_beta   90.00
_cell.angle_gamma   90.00
#
_symmetry.space_group_name_H-M   'P 1'
#
loop_
_entity.id
_entity.type
_entity.pdbx_description
1 polymer ?
#
loop_
_entity_poly.entity_id
_entity_poly.type
_entity_poly.pdbx_seq_one_letter_code
_entity_poly.pdbx_strand_id
1 'polypeptide(L)'
;FAFVTYLHYHGDGEERLPRYREKEWNYLQGALSILDQDYGVFNNMHHDIGTHVLHHLFPQIPHYHLIEATKAAKPILGKYYKEPKKSTGPFPFHVIGIFLEGLRINHFVSDSGGIVYYETDPYLAIDGASKYSSM
;
A
#
# COMPACT_ATOMS: atom_id res chain seq x y z
N PHE A 1 -3.82 13.96 -1.14
CA PHE A 1 -3.83 13.04 -2.29
C PHE A 1 -2.51 12.27 -2.41
N ALA A 2 -1.38 12.92 -2.72
CA ALA A 2 -0.08 12.23 -2.93
C ALA A 2 0.38 11.30 -1.79
N PHE A 3 0.23 11.72 -0.52
CA PHE A 3 0.56 10.89 0.65
C PHE A 3 -0.26 9.59 0.74
N VAL A 4 -1.58 9.71 0.55
CA VAL A 4 -2.50 8.56 0.57
C VAL A 4 -2.15 7.62 -0.57
N THR A 5 -1.97 8.14 -1.79
CA THR A 5 -1.55 7.34 -2.95
C THR A 5 -0.23 6.63 -2.67
N TYR A 6 0.77 7.31 -2.10
CA TYR A 6 2.05 6.69 -1.76
C TYR A 6 1.88 5.45 -0.88
N LEU A 7 1.11 5.54 0.21
CA LEU A 7 0.87 4.43 1.13
C LEU A 7 0.15 3.23 0.51
N HIS A 8 -0.71 3.46 -0.48
CA HIS A 8 -1.38 2.36 -1.18
C HIS A 8 -0.42 1.65 -2.14
N TYR A 9 0.62 2.32 -2.62
CA TYR A 9 1.62 1.75 -3.53
C TYR A 9 2.92 1.30 -2.86
N HIS A 10 3.13 1.65 -1.58
CA HIS A 10 4.34 1.37 -0.81
C HIS A 10 3.95 0.84 0.57
N GLY A 11 4.28 -0.42 0.83
CA GLY A 11 4.13 -1.05 2.14
C GLY A 11 5.33 -0.81 3.05
N ASP A 12 5.28 -1.42 4.24
CA ASP A 12 6.33 -1.41 5.26
C ASP A 12 7.43 -2.47 5.06
N GLY A 13 7.45 -3.12 3.89
CA GLY A 13 8.52 -4.05 3.51
C GLY A 13 8.26 -5.51 3.82
N GLU A 14 7.26 -5.83 4.66
CA GLU A 14 6.83 -7.22 4.87
C GLU A 14 6.27 -7.84 3.58
N GLU A 15 5.67 -7.00 2.74
CA GLU A 15 5.02 -7.39 1.49
C GLU A 15 5.56 -6.56 0.32
N ARG A 16 6.32 -7.19 -0.58
CA ARG A 16 6.79 -6.54 -1.81
C ARG A 16 5.69 -6.59 -2.87
N LEU A 17 5.17 -5.43 -3.25
CA LEU A 17 4.14 -5.29 -4.28
C LEU A 17 4.78 -5.37 -5.68
N PRO A 18 4.30 -6.27 -6.56
CA PRO A 18 4.80 -6.33 -7.93
C PRO A 18 4.31 -5.13 -8.73
N ARG A 19 5.20 -4.57 -9.55
CA ARG A 19 4.88 -3.60 -10.59
C ARG A 19 5.05 -4.27 -11.95
N TYR A 20 3.95 -4.35 -12.68
CA TYR A 20 3.89 -4.99 -13.98
C TYR A 20 4.12 -3.99 -15.10
N ARG A 21 4.85 -4.40 -16.15
CA ARG A 21 5.16 -3.59 -17.33
C ARG A 21 4.64 -4.24 -18.60
N GLU A 22 4.23 -3.40 -19.55
CA GLU A 22 3.84 -3.79 -20.91
C GLU A 22 2.97 -5.06 -20.93
N LYS A 23 3.52 -6.16 -21.45
CA LYS A 23 2.84 -7.45 -21.65
C LYS A 23 2.52 -8.18 -20.36
N GLU A 24 3.23 -7.89 -19.28
CA GLU A 24 2.99 -8.47 -17.96
C GLU A 24 1.87 -7.74 -17.20
N TRP A 25 1.44 -6.57 -17.69
CA TRP A 25 0.40 -5.78 -17.01
C TRP A 25 -0.99 -6.14 -17.53
N ASN A 26 -1.92 -6.34 -16.60
CA ASN A 26 -3.35 -6.27 -16.86
C ASN A 26 -4.08 -5.55 -15.72
N TYR A 27 -5.35 -5.21 -15.98
CA TYR A 27 -6.18 -4.45 -15.04
C TYR A 27 -6.27 -5.09 -13.65
N LEU A 28 -6.54 -6.40 -13.60
CA LEU A 28 -6.70 -7.14 -12.34
C LEU A 28 -5.39 -7.17 -11.54
N GLN A 29 -4.28 -7.44 -12.21
CA GLN A 29 -2.94 -7.41 -11.60
C GLN A 29 -2.61 -6.02 -11.05
N GLY A 30 -2.86 -4.96 -11.83
CA GLY A 30 -2.63 -3.59 -11.39
C GLY A 30 -3.45 -3.21 -10.15
N ALA A 31 -4.73 -3.61 -10.13
CA ALA A 31 -5.64 -3.33 -9.01
C ALA A 31 -5.32 -4.14 -7.74
N LEU A 32 -4.67 -5.30 -7.88
CA LEU A 32 -4.20 -6.12 -6.75
C LEU A 32 -2.77 -5.77 -6.28
N SER A 33 -2.06 -4.92 -7.03
CA SER A 33 -0.71 -4.41 -6.69
C SER A 33 -0.72 -3.18 -5.77
N ILE A 34 -1.77 -3.04 -4.96
CA ILE A 34 -1.92 -1.96 -3.97
C ILE A 34 -2.41 -2.53 -2.65
N LEU A 35 -2.14 -1.80 -1.57
CA LEU A 35 -2.55 -2.18 -0.22
C LEU A 35 -3.64 -1.24 0.27
N ASP A 36 -4.72 -1.81 0.77
CA ASP A 36 -5.68 -1.09 1.62
C ASP A 36 -4.96 -0.55 2.87
N GLN A 37 -5.47 0.53 3.46
CA GLN A 37 -4.88 1.20 4.63
C GLN A 37 -5.97 1.56 5.64
N ASP A 38 -5.69 1.44 6.94
CA ASP A 38 -6.64 1.82 7.99
C ASP A 38 -6.26 3.18 8.62
N TYR A 39 -6.98 4.24 8.24
CA TYR A 39 -6.75 5.59 8.74
C TYR A 39 -7.49 5.89 10.06
N GLY A 40 -8.05 4.89 10.75
CA GLY A 40 -8.75 5.09 12.03
C GLY A 40 -10.00 5.97 11.85
N VAL A 41 -10.17 6.99 12.70
CA VAL A 41 -11.35 7.89 12.61
C VAL A 41 -11.40 8.71 11.33
N PHE A 42 -10.27 8.82 10.62
CA PHE A 42 -10.16 9.56 9.36
C PHE A 42 -10.70 8.78 8.15
N ASN A 43 -11.03 7.49 8.29
CA ASN A 43 -11.60 6.68 7.21
C ASN A 43 -12.88 7.32 6.63
N ASN A 44 -13.83 7.67 7.50
CA ASN A 44 -15.10 8.27 7.09
C ASN A 44 -14.94 9.67 6.45
N MET A 45 -13.93 10.44 6.86
CA MET A 45 -13.67 11.78 6.30
C MET A 45 -13.09 11.73 4.89
N HIS A 46 -12.42 10.64 4.53
CA HIS A 46 -11.91 10.40 3.19
C HIS A 46 -12.76 9.42 2.40
N HIS A 47 -14.03 9.24 2.79
CA HIS A 47 -14.96 8.35 2.13
C HIS A 47 -14.44 6.91 1.97
N ASP A 48 -13.86 6.37 3.04
CA ASP A 48 -13.34 5.00 3.09
C ASP A 48 -12.31 4.68 2.01
N ILE A 49 -11.47 5.68 1.65
CA ILE A 49 -10.37 5.52 0.69
C ILE A 49 -9.42 4.35 1.02
N GLY A 50 -9.40 3.91 2.29
CA GLY A 50 -8.71 2.71 2.74
C GLY A 50 -9.18 1.39 2.13
N THR A 51 -10.28 1.39 1.37
CA THR A 51 -10.81 0.25 0.59
C THR A 51 -10.38 0.30 -0.89
N HIS A 52 -9.21 0.89 -1.14
CA HIS A 52 -8.74 1.29 -2.46
C HIS A 52 -8.67 0.13 -3.46
N VAL A 53 -8.35 -1.10 -3.01
CA VAL A 53 -8.32 -2.28 -3.88
C VAL A 53 -9.67 -2.48 -4.56
N LEU A 54 -10.76 -2.51 -3.78
CA LEU A 54 -12.10 -2.73 -4.33
C LEU A 54 -12.61 -1.53 -5.10
N HIS A 55 -12.23 -0.32 -4.68
CA HIS A 55 -12.52 0.88 -5.46
C HIS A 55 -11.93 0.80 -6.87
N HIS A 56 -10.69 0.33 -7.01
CA HIS A 56 -10.08 0.13 -8.33
C HIS A 56 -10.67 -1.05 -9.08
N LEU A 57 -11.00 -2.17 -8.43
CA LEU A 57 -11.62 -3.31 -9.13
C LEU A 57 -13.03 -2.98 -9.64
N PHE A 58 -13.81 -2.22 -8.86
CA PHE A 58 -15.21 -1.93 -9.13
C PHE A 58 -15.53 -0.46 -8.82
N PRO A 59 -15.04 0.50 -9.64
CA PRO A 59 -15.21 1.93 -9.37
C PRO A 59 -16.67 2.41 -9.43
N GLN A 60 -17.57 1.57 -9.95
CA GLN A 60 -19.01 1.80 -9.97
C GLN A 60 -19.68 1.56 -8.62
N ILE A 61 -19.04 0.83 -7.70
CA ILE A 61 -19.55 0.65 -6.34
C ILE A 61 -19.39 1.98 -5.60
N PRO A 62 -20.49 2.57 -5.09
CA PRO A 62 -20.40 3.80 -4.32
C PRO A 62 -19.53 3.61 -3.07
N HIS A 63 -18.78 4.64 -2.71
CA HIS A 63 -17.85 4.61 -1.57
C HIS A 63 -18.43 4.10 -0.24
N TYR A 64 -19.72 4.37 0.04
CA TYR A 64 -20.40 3.95 1.27
C TYR A 64 -20.75 2.46 1.31
N HIS A 65 -20.63 1.75 0.18
CA HIS A 65 -20.75 0.29 0.10
C HIS A 65 -19.39 -0.42 -0.02
N LEU A 66 -18.27 0.32 -0.14
CA LEU A 66 -16.97 -0.32 -0.36
C LEU A 66 -16.54 -1.17 0.83
N ILE A 67 -16.85 -0.80 2.07
CA ILE A 67 -16.58 -1.64 3.25
C ILE A 67 -17.29 -3.00 3.14
N GLU A 68 -18.56 -2.99 2.72
CA GLU A 68 -19.37 -4.20 2.57
C GLU A 68 -18.86 -5.05 1.39
N ALA A 69 -18.57 -4.41 0.26
CA ALA A 69 -18.01 -5.05 -0.93
C ALA A 69 -16.65 -5.69 -0.62
N THR A 70 -15.75 -5.00 0.09
CA THR A 70 -14.46 -5.55 0.52
C THR A 70 -14.64 -6.76 1.42
N LYS A 71 -15.55 -6.70 2.40
CA LYS A 71 -15.86 -7.86 3.25
C LYS A 71 -16.35 -9.07 2.43
N ALA A 72 -17.21 -8.85 1.44
CA ALA A 72 -17.72 -9.90 0.57
C ALA A 72 -16.65 -10.46 -0.39
N ALA A 73 -15.72 -9.63 -0.85
CA ALA A 73 -14.67 -10.01 -1.79
C ALA A 73 -13.49 -10.74 -1.13
N LYS A 74 -13.19 -10.47 0.14
CA LYS A 74 -12.11 -11.12 0.91
C LYS A 74 -12.01 -12.64 0.72
N PRO A 75 -13.07 -13.44 0.92
CA PRO A 75 -12.99 -14.90 0.72
C PRO A 75 -12.71 -15.31 -0.73
N ILE A 76 -13.07 -14.47 -1.71
CA ILE A 76 -12.85 -14.72 -3.14
C ILE A 76 -11.40 -14.39 -3.50
N LEU A 77 -10.90 -13.24 -3.04
CA LEU A 77 -9.52 -12.81 -3.27
C LEU A 77 -8.51 -13.68 -2.51
N GLY A 78 -8.90 -14.22 -1.36
CA GLY A 78 -8.09 -15.16 -0.58
C GLY A 78 -6.69 -14.59 -0.31
N LYS A 79 -5.66 -15.34 -0.71
CA LYS A 79 -4.25 -14.94 -0.51
C LYS A 79 -3.83 -13.66 -1.26
N TYR A 80 -4.61 -13.24 -2.26
CA TYR A 80 -4.33 -12.04 -3.05
C TYR A 80 -4.82 -10.75 -2.37
N TYR A 81 -5.69 -10.85 -1.36
CA TYR A 81 -6.06 -9.71 -0.52
C TYR A 81 -5.24 -9.71 0.76
N LYS A 82 -4.74 -8.54 1.14
CA LYS A 82 -3.97 -8.34 2.36
C LYS A 82 -4.73 -7.43 3.30
N GLU A 83 -4.90 -7.92 4.53
CA GLU A 83 -5.57 -7.13 5.56
C GLU A 83 -4.66 -5.97 5.98
N PRO A 84 -5.16 -4.72 5.95
CA PRO A 84 -4.41 -3.61 6.50
C PRO A 84 -4.19 -3.80 7.99
N LYS A 85 -3.00 -3.39 8.46
CA LYS A 85 -2.74 -3.22 9.89
C LYS A 85 -3.79 -2.28 10.47
N LYS A 86 -4.43 -2.70 11.57
CA LYS A 86 -5.51 -1.93 12.17
C LYS A 86 -4.98 -0.83 13.08
N SER A 87 -5.65 0.31 13.08
CA SER A 87 -5.44 1.34 14.08
C SER A 87 -5.91 0.84 15.45
N THR A 88 -5.02 0.85 16.45
CA THR A 88 -5.35 0.41 17.82
C THR A 88 -6.16 1.45 18.61
N GLY A 89 -6.26 2.67 18.09
CA GLY A 89 -7.02 3.77 18.68
C GLY A 89 -7.50 4.74 17.60
N PRO A 90 -8.02 5.92 17.99
CA PRO A 90 -8.59 6.85 17.03
C PRO A 90 -7.55 7.41 16.04
N PHE A 91 -6.29 7.52 16.47
CA PHE A 91 -5.20 8.06 15.66
C PHE A 91 -4.41 6.94 14.96
N PRO A 92 -4.19 7.04 13.63
CA PRO A 92 -3.53 6.00 12.86
C PRO A 92 -1.99 6.10 12.91
N PHE A 93 -1.39 6.01 14.11
CA PHE A 93 0.08 6.13 14.26
C PHE A 93 0.86 5.10 13.44
N HIS A 94 0.27 3.92 13.21
CA HIS A 94 0.91 2.88 12.41
C HIS A 94 1.14 3.32 10.95
N VAL A 95 0.27 4.17 10.39
CA VAL A 95 0.40 4.69 9.02
C VAL A 95 1.64 5.56 8.88
N ILE A 96 1.97 6.33 9.91
CA ILE A 96 3.22 7.11 9.95
C ILE A 96 4.43 6.17 9.95
N GLY A 97 4.36 5.08 10.73
CA GLY A 97 5.39 4.04 10.72
C GLY A 97 5.57 3.40 9.35
N ILE A 98 4.48 2.99 8.69
CA ILE A 98 4.48 2.44 7.33
C ILE A 98 5.10 3.43 6.35
N PHE A 99 4.74 4.71 6.44
CA PHE A 99 5.29 5.74 5.58
C PHE A 99 6.80 5.89 5.74
N LEU A 100 7.29 6.04 6.98
CA LEU A 100 8.71 6.23 7.27
C LEU A 100 9.54 5.00 6.88
N GLU A 101 9.03 3.80 7.17
CA GLU A 101 9.70 2.56 6.77
C GLU A 101 9.72 2.43 5.25
N GLY A 102 8.61 2.73 4.58
CA GLY A 102 8.53 2.75 3.12
C GLY A 102 9.55 3.72 2.50
N LEU A 103 9.72 4.92 3.06
CA LEU A 103 10.75 5.86 2.61
C LEU A 103 12.17 5.33 2.82
N ARG A 104 12.40 4.48 3.83
CA ARG A 104 13.71 3.91 4.16
C ARG A 104 14.12 2.75 3.24
N ILE A 105 13.15 2.01 2.72
CA ILE A 105 13.40 0.75 2.00
C ILE A 105 12.98 0.75 0.54
N ASN A 106 12.03 1.61 0.14
CA ASN A 106 11.48 1.64 -1.21
C ASN A 106 12.06 2.82 -1.99
N HIS A 107 13.32 2.72 -2.38
CA HIS A 107 14.03 3.83 -3.03
C HIS A 107 13.83 3.87 -4.55
N PHE A 108 13.91 2.71 -5.21
CA PHE A 108 13.81 2.63 -6.67
C PHE A 108 13.23 1.28 -7.13
N VAL A 109 13.01 1.13 -8.44
CA VAL A 109 12.68 -0.13 -9.10
C VAL A 109 13.66 -0.37 -10.24
N SER A 110 14.08 -1.61 -10.49
CA SER A 110 14.98 -1.95 -11.61
C SER A 110 14.45 -1.45 -12.96
N ASP A 111 15.32 -0.92 -13.82
CA ASP A 111 14.98 -0.53 -15.20
C ASP A 111 14.70 -1.74 -16.11
N SER A 112 15.06 -2.95 -15.69
CA SER A 112 14.91 -4.19 -16.46
C SER A 112 13.90 -5.16 -15.84
N GLY A 113 13.25 -5.96 -16.70
CA GLY A 113 12.24 -6.95 -16.29
C GLY A 113 10.81 -6.51 -16.53
N GLY A 114 9.90 -7.47 -16.71
CA GLY A 114 8.47 -7.24 -16.92
C GLY A 114 7.66 -7.17 -15.61
N ILE A 115 8.16 -7.80 -14.54
CA ILE A 115 7.62 -7.71 -13.18
C ILE A 115 8.76 -7.25 -12.28
N VAL A 116 8.63 -6.06 -11.71
CA VAL A 116 9.66 -5.43 -10.86
C VAL A 116 9.10 -5.12 -9.48
N TYR A 117 9.98 -4.91 -8.50
CA TYR A 117 9.61 -4.62 -7.13
C TYR A 117 10.43 -3.43 -6.64
N TYR A 118 9.96 -2.74 -5.60
CA TYR A 118 10.79 -1.75 -4.94
C TYR A 118 12.03 -2.37 -4.31
N GLU A 119 13.13 -1.64 -4.41
CA GLU A 119 14.45 -2.02 -3.96
C GLU A 119 15.04 -0.90 -3.09
N THR A 120 15.83 -1.32 -2.11
CA THR A 120 16.56 -0.42 -1.22
C THR A 120 17.89 -0.05 -1.85
N ASP A 121 18.10 1.25 -2.08
CA ASP A 121 19.43 1.77 -2.38
C ASP A 121 20.35 1.60 -1.16
N PRO A 122 21.46 0.82 -1.28
CA PRO A 122 22.37 0.56 -0.17
C PRO A 122 23.06 1.83 0.33
N TYR A 123 23.31 2.83 -0.51
CA TYR A 123 23.98 4.08 -0.11
C TYR A 123 23.06 4.95 0.73
N LEU A 124 21.79 5.08 0.33
CA LEU A 124 20.79 5.83 1.10
C LEU A 124 20.41 5.13 2.43
N ALA A 125 20.42 3.80 2.45
CA ALA A 125 20.12 3.04 3.67
C ALA A 125 21.20 3.19 4.76
N ILE A 126 22.48 3.26 4.36
CA ILE A 126 23.62 3.44 5.29
C ILE A 126 23.63 4.86 5.87
N ASP A 127 23.35 5.88 5.05
CA ASP A 127 23.28 7.28 5.49
C ASP A 127 22.13 7.52 6.47
N GLY A 128 21.02 6.79 6.32
CA GLY A 128 19.93 6.77 7.30
C GLY A 128 20.37 6.17 8.63
N ALA A 129 20.97 4.98 8.63
CA ALA A 129 21.38 4.27 9.84
C ALA A 129 22.50 4.99 10.63
N SER A 130 23.46 5.60 9.93
CA SER A 130 24.56 6.33 10.57
C SER A 130 24.09 7.58 11.34
N LYS A 131 23.02 8.24 10.89
CA LYS A 131 22.45 9.42 11.58
C LYS A 131 21.70 9.09 12.88
N TYR A 132 21.18 7.87 13.04
CA TYR A 132 20.46 7.44 14.23
C TYR A 132 21.32 6.64 15.23
N SER A 133 22.50 6.17 14.84
CA SER A 133 23.45 5.51 15.74
C SER A 133 24.33 6.49 16.54
N SER A 134 24.20 7.80 16.29
CA SER A 134 24.98 8.86 16.94
C SER A 134 24.16 9.77 17.85
N MET A 135 22.98 9.33 18.30
CA MET A 135 22.15 9.99 19.33
C MET A 135 21.98 9.10 20.56
#